data_AF-A0A8S3CQ65-F1
#
_entry.id   AF-A0A8S3CQ65-F1
#
_cell.length_a   1.000
_cell.length_b   1.000
_cell.length_c   1.000
_cell.angle_alpha   90.00
_cell.angle_beta   90.00
_cell.angle_gamma   90.00
#
_symmetry.space_group_name_H-M   'P 1'
#
loop_
_entity.id
_entity.type
_entity.pdbx_description
1 polymer ?
#
loop_
_entity_poly.entity_id
_entity_poly.type
_entity_poly.pdbx_seq_one_letter_code
_entity_poly.pdbx_strand_id
1 'polypeptide(L)' 'AIDEWLAANKSFHAMRDHPMHVTAMLGGMWGFRPSLDPTVSISFHNKIHNQGLVQKYPGINDQAFLTNEVWPQAKSSIIV' A
#
# COMPACT_ATOMS: atom_id res chain seq x y z
N ALA A 1 -13.13 -10.31 0.91
CA ALA A 1 -11.89 -9.53 0.66
C ALA A 1 -11.98 -8.71 -0.63
N ILE A 2 -11.66 -9.27 -1.81
CA ILE A 2 -11.64 -8.48 -3.06
C ILE A 2 -13.04 -8.01 -3.47
N ASP A 3 -14.06 -8.88 -3.44
CA ASP A 3 -15.43 -8.50 -3.82
C ASP A 3 -15.99 -7.39 -2.91
N GLU A 4 -15.73 -7.49 -1.61
CA GLU A 4 -16.08 -6.45 -0.62
C GLU A 4 -15.35 -5.14 -0.90
N TRP A 5 -14.07 -5.20 -1.28
CA TRP A 5 -13.32 -4.01 -1.67
C TRP A 5 -13.85 -3.36 -2.95
N LEU A 6 -14.18 -4.17 -3.97
CA LEU A 6 -14.74 -3.69 -5.23
C LEU A 6 -16.11 -3.04 -5.01
N ALA A 7 -16.93 -3.61 -4.13
CA ALA A 7 -18.22 -3.04 -3.72
C ALA A 7 -18.06 -1.78 -2.84
N ALA A 8 -16.96 -1.65 -2.09
CA ALA A 8 -16.68 -0.47 -1.28
C ALA A 8 -16.13 0.70 -2.13
N ASN A 9 -16.30 1.94 -1.65
CA ASN A 9 -15.63 3.12 -2.21
C ASN A 9 -14.33 3.45 -1.45
N LYS A 10 -13.38 2.51 -1.46
CA LYS A 10 -12.09 2.59 -0.75
C LYS A 10 -10.91 2.48 -1.73
N SER A 11 -9.97 3.42 -1.70
CA SER A 11 -8.88 3.41 -2.66
C SER A 11 -7.88 2.27 -2.41
N PHE A 12 -7.82 1.73 -1.19
CA PHE A 12 -6.93 0.63 -0.80
C PHE A 12 -7.67 -0.58 -0.24
N HIS A 13 -7.04 -1.73 -0.38
CA HIS A 13 -7.36 -2.96 0.34
C HIS A 13 -6.08 -3.62 0.85
N ALA A 14 -6.17 -4.26 2.01
CA ALA A 14 -5.16 -5.21 2.48
C ALA A 14 -5.85 -6.45 3.08
N MET A 15 -5.14 -7.57 3.16
CA MET A 15 -5.59 -8.74 3.92
C MET A 15 -4.60 -9.03 5.05
N ARG A 16 -5.00 -9.90 5.98
CA ARG A 16 -4.17 -10.41 7.07
C ARG A 16 -4.09 -11.93 6.99
N ASP A 17 -2.92 -12.47 7.26
CA ASP A 17 -2.64 -13.90 7.30
C ASP A 17 -2.56 -14.45 8.73
N HIS A 18 -2.02 -13.67 9.68
CA HIS A 18 -1.83 -14.09 11.06
C HIS A 18 -1.91 -12.92 12.06
N PRO A 19 -2.54 -13.06 13.25
CA PRO A 19 -2.67 -11.99 14.23
C PRO A 19 -1.34 -11.37 14.70
N MET A 20 -0.27 -12.16 14.76
CA MET A 20 1.07 -11.68 15.16
C MET A 20 1.88 -11.07 14.00
N HIS A 21 1.33 -11.04 12.78
CA HIS A 21 2.00 -10.41 11.64
C HIS A 21 1.75 -8.90 11.65
N VAL A 22 2.51 -8.20 12.49
CA VAL A 22 2.26 -6.79 12.86
C VAL A 22 2.73 -5.74 11.86
N THR A 23 3.15 -6.14 10.64
CA THR A 23 3.48 -5.16 9.59
C THR A 23 2.25 -4.32 9.25
N ALA A 24 2.42 -3.06 8.86
CA ALA A 24 1.28 -2.21 8.52
C ALA A 24 0.51 -2.75 7.31
N MET A 25 1.25 -3.17 6.27
CA MET A 25 0.73 -3.77 5.05
C MET A 25 1.64 -4.93 4.61
N LEU A 26 1.01 -6.01 4.16
CA LEU A 26 1.71 -7.21 3.68
C LEU A 26 2.10 -7.04 2.22
N GLY A 27 3.35 -7.38 1.87
CA GLY A 27 3.88 -7.21 0.51
C GLY A 27 3.04 -7.88 -0.58
N GLY A 28 2.53 -9.08 -0.30
CA GLY A 28 1.73 -9.88 -1.22
C GLY A 28 0.22 -9.82 -1.04
N MET A 29 -0.30 -8.99 -0.12
CA MET A 29 -1.73 -9.02 0.27
C MET A 29 -2.30 -7.61 0.39
N TRP A 30 -2.15 -6.81 -0.66
CA TRP A 30 -2.73 -5.48 -0.76
C TRP A 30 -3.06 -5.10 -2.21
N GLY A 31 -3.88 -4.07 -2.36
CA GLY A 31 -4.21 -3.49 -3.66
C GLY A 31 -4.56 -2.01 -3.55
N PHE A 32 -4.42 -1.30 -4.67
CA PHE A 32 -4.76 0.12 -4.81
C PHE A 32 -5.55 0.35 -6.10
N ARG A 33 -6.55 1.26 -6.05
CA ARG A 33 -7.33 1.73 -7.20
C ARG A 33 -6.94 3.17 -7.54
N PRO A 34 -6.00 3.39 -8.48
CA PRO A 34 -5.52 4.72 -8.88
C PRO A 34 -6.63 5.71 -9.25
N SER A 35 -7.70 5.24 -9.88
CA SER A 35 -8.82 6.09 -10.31
C SER A 35 -9.60 6.72 -9.17
N LEU A 36 -9.53 6.16 -7.96
CA LEU A 36 -10.20 6.71 -6.78
C LEU A 36 -9.33 7.71 -6.01
N ASP A 37 -8.01 7.73 -6.27
CA ASP A 37 -7.09 8.70 -5.67
C ASP A 37 -5.93 9.05 -6.63
N PRO A 38 -6.18 9.89 -7.65
CA PRO A 38 -5.17 10.26 -8.64
C PRO A 38 -3.95 10.96 -8.02
N THR A 39 -4.16 11.75 -6.96
CA THR A 39 -3.10 12.46 -6.25
C THR A 39 -2.12 11.49 -5.62
N VAL A 40 -2.63 10.47 -4.92
CA VAL A 40 -1.79 9.41 -4.34
C VAL A 40 -1.13 8.57 -5.43
N SER A 41 -1.84 8.29 -6.53
CA SER A 41 -1.25 7.58 -7.67
C SER A 41 -0.02 8.30 -8.25
N ILE A 42 -0.10 9.62 -8.45
CA ILE A 42 1.03 10.44 -8.92
C ILE A 42 2.15 10.44 -7.89
N SER A 43 1.83 10.58 -6.60
CA SER A 43 2.81 10.53 -5.52
C SER A 43 3.58 9.21 -5.53
N PHE A 44 2.88 8.07 -5.66
CA PHE A 44 3.50 6.75 -5.70
C PHE A 44 4.38 6.56 -6.93
N HIS A 45 3.90 6.97 -8.11
CA HIS A 45 4.70 6.96 -9.32
C HIS A 45 6.04 7.70 -9.11
N ASN A 46 5.99 8.92 -8.55
CA ASN A 46 7.21 9.68 -8.28
C ASN A 46 8.13 8.98 -7.26
N LYS A 47 7.57 8.33 -6.23
CA LYS A 47 8.35 7.62 -5.20
C LYS A 47 9.08 6.41 -5.77
N ILE A 48 8.39 5.56 -6.54
CA ILE A 48 9.00 4.34 -7.11
C ILE A 48 10.05 4.64 -8.19
N HIS A 49 9.96 5.80 -8.83
CA HIS A 49 10.97 6.26 -9.80
C HIS A 49 12.10 7.09 -9.16
N ASN A 50 12.00 7.43 -7.88
CA ASN A 50 13.07 8.11 -7.15
C ASN A 50 14.12 7.10 -6.66
N GLN A 51 15.22 6.95 -7.41
CA GLN A 51 16.29 6.01 -7.07
C GLN A 51 16.88 6.25 -5.67
N GLY A 52 17.05 7.51 -5.26
CA GLY A 52 17.58 7.85 -3.93
C GLY A 52 16.63 7.46 -2.79
N LEU A 53 15.32 7.40 -3.05
CA LEU A 53 14.35 6.87 -2.10
C LEU A 53 14.37 5.34 -2.11
N VAL A 54 14.27 4.72 -3.29
CA VAL A 54 14.18 3.26 -3.44
C VAL A 54 15.44 2.57 -2.87
N GLN A 55 16.62 3.15 -3.04
CA GLN A 55 17.86 2.61 -2.48
C GLN A 55 17.88 2.55 -0.94
N LYS A 56 17.01 3.30 -0.24
CA LYS A 56 16.85 3.17 1.23
C LYS A 56 16.12 1.90 1.64
N TYR A 57 15.49 1.20 0.69
CA TYR A 57 14.72 -0.03 0.90
C TYR A 57 15.34 -1.19 0.11
N PRO A 58 16.57 -1.65 0.44
CA PRO A 58 17.26 -2.68 -0.33
C PRO A 58 16.63 -4.07 -0.15
N GLY A 59 16.72 -4.90 -1.20
CA GLY A 59 16.36 -6.32 -1.14
C GLY A 59 14.86 -6.60 -0.96
N ILE A 60 14.54 -7.58 -0.10
CA ILE A 60 13.16 -8.05 0.20
C ILE A 60 12.36 -7.12 1.14
N ASN A 61 12.73 -5.84 1.23
CA ASN A 61 12.15 -4.93 2.20
C ASN A 61 11.03 -4.05 1.63
N ASP A 62 10.24 -4.62 0.72
CA ASP A 62 9.03 -4.01 0.17
C ASP A 62 8.03 -3.66 1.29
N GLN A 63 7.94 -4.47 2.35
CA GLN A 63 7.07 -4.18 3.49
C GLN A 63 7.48 -2.94 4.29
N ALA A 64 8.78 -2.62 4.39
CA ALA A 64 9.22 -1.36 5.00
C ALA A 64 8.89 -0.17 4.10
N PHE A 65 9.05 -0.31 2.77
CA PHE A 65 8.58 0.71 1.83
C PHE A 65 7.07 0.91 1.97
N LEU A 66 6.28 -0.16 2.00
CA LEU A 66 4.83 -0.06 2.18
C LEU A 66 4.48 0.62 3.51
N THR A 67 5.17 0.27 4.60
CA THR A 67 4.92 0.87 5.93
C THR A 67 5.26 2.36 5.98
N ASN A 68 6.36 2.78 5.36
CA ASN A 68 6.84 4.16 5.47
C ASN A 68 6.28 5.06 4.37
N GLU A 69 6.05 4.53 3.18
CA GLU A 69 5.78 5.30 1.97
C GLU A 69 4.35 5.18 1.43
N VAL A 70 3.62 4.13 1.80
CA VAL A 70 2.26 3.85 1.28
C VAL A 70 1.21 3.91 2.40
N TRP A 71 1.47 3.26 3.53
CA TRP A 71 0.56 3.20 4.67
C TRP A 71 0.10 4.57 5.20
N PRO A 72 0.95 5.62 5.27
CA PRO A 72 0.51 6.95 5.72
C PRO A 72 -0.64 7.52 4.90
N GLN A 73 -0.69 7.26 3.59
CA GLN A 73 -1.83 7.64 2.73
C GLN A 73 -2.92 6.57 2.74
N ALA A 74 -2.57 5.28 2.74
CA ALA A 74 -3.55 4.20 2.65
C ALA A 74 -4.51 4.15 3.84
N LYS A 75 -4.02 4.42 5.06
CA LYS A 75 -4.80 4.27 6.31
C LYS A 75 -6.10 5.07 6.38
N SER A 76 -6.26 6.13 5.58
CA SER A 76 -7.48 6.95 5.53
C SER A 76 -8.58 6.33 4.66
N SER A 77 -8.23 5.43 3.75
CA SER A 77 -9.13 4.87 2.73
C SER A 77 -8.82 3.41 2.42
N ILE A 78 -8.57 2.63 3.47
CA ILE A 78 -8.32 1.18 3.38
C ILE A 78 -9.51 0.37 3.91
N ILE A 79 -9.74 -0.78 3.30
CA ILE A 79 -10.53 -1.89 3.86
C ILE A 79 -9.60 -3.08 4.11
N VAL A 80 -9.67 -3.65 5.31
CA VAL A 80 -8.88 -4.82 5.74
C VAL A 80 -9.80 -6.00 5.96
#